data_AF-F5XK38-F1
#
_entry.id   AF-F5XK38-F1
#
_cell.length_a   1.000
_cell.length_b   1.000
_cell.length_c   1.000
_cell.angle_alpha   90.00
_cell.angle_beta   90.00
_cell.angle_gamma   90.00
#
_symmetry.space_group_name_H-M   'P 1'
#
loop_
_entity.id
_entity.type
_entity.pdbx_description
1 polymer ?
#
loop_
_entity_poly.entity_id
_entity_poly.type
_entity_poly.pdbx_seq_one_letter_code
_entity_poly.pdbx_strand_id
1 'polypeptide(L)'
;MALLHRYNPPPNWPPPPPGWTPPPGWQPDPAWGPPPNGWPLWIGERANPKAWLWAFVAAGSFYTTLLVIMAVVTGGNLNPRTAGEFMFPFLVGGVVVGAIGWARPKRWSIGLYFLLVFAIFVGVRFLSVLGQGGLS
;
A
#
# COMPACT_ATOMS: atom_id res chain seq x y z
N MET A 1 -11.16 9.28 -4.07
CA MET A 1 -10.24 8.88 -2.97
C MET A 1 -11.09 8.35 -1.83
N ALA A 2 -10.91 7.10 -1.38
CA ALA A 2 -11.73 6.54 -0.30
C ALA A 2 -11.31 7.13 1.05
N LEU A 3 -12.02 8.17 1.49
CA LEU A 3 -11.88 8.77 2.82
C LEU A 3 -12.86 8.10 3.79
N LEU A 4 -12.32 7.57 4.89
CA LEU A 4 -13.11 7.12 6.04
C LEU A 4 -13.32 8.34 6.95
N HIS A 5 -14.57 8.60 7.32
CA HIS A 5 -14.88 9.65 8.30
C HIS A 5 -14.61 9.09 9.70
N ARG A 6 -13.56 9.59 10.35
CA ARG A 6 -13.23 9.26 11.74
C ARG A 6 -13.74 10.39 12.63
N TYR A 7 -14.39 10.02 13.73
CA TYR A 7 -14.82 10.95 14.75
C TYR A 7 -13.62 11.48 15.55
N ASN A 8 -13.53 12.80 15.70
CA ASN A 8 -12.46 13.51 16.39
C ASN A 8 -13.03 14.23 17.63
N PRO A 9 -13.04 13.59 18.81
CA PRO A 9 -13.63 14.15 20.02
C PRO A 9 -12.87 15.42 20.46
N PRO A 10 -13.58 16.53 20.77
CA PRO A 10 -13.01 17.71 21.40
C PRO A 10 -12.38 17.42 22.76
N PRO A 11 -11.36 18.19 23.21
CA PRO A 11 -10.74 18.00 24.51
C PRO A 11 -11.69 18.22 25.70
N ASN A 12 -12.74 19.02 25.53
CA ASN A 12 -13.75 19.32 26.53
C ASN A 12 -14.89 18.28 26.59
N TRP A 13 -14.90 17.28 25.72
CA TRP A 13 -15.93 16.24 25.67
C TRP A 13 -15.43 14.92 26.25
N PRO A 14 -16.31 14.06 26.79
CA PRO A 14 -15.89 12.76 27.30
C PRO A 14 -15.29 11.89 26.17
N PRO A 15 -14.18 11.18 26.43
CA PRO A 15 -13.56 10.32 25.43
C PRO A 15 -14.47 9.13 25.10
N PRO A 16 -14.72 8.84 23.80
CA PRO A 16 -15.56 7.72 23.41
C PRO A 16 -14.84 6.38 23.65
N PRO A 17 -15.60 5.28 23.83
CA PRO A 17 -15.03 3.94 23.92
C PRO A 17 -14.21 3.57 22.66
N PRO A 18 -13.19 2.69 22.78
CA PRO A 18 -12.42 2.22 21.64
C PRO A 18 -13.34 1.61 20.56
N GLY A 19 -13.23 2.11 19.32
CA GLY A 19 -14.00 1.60 18.19
C GLY A 19 -15.45 2.12 18.09
N TRP A 20 -15.86 3.04 18.96
CA TRP A 20 -17.17 3.69 18.83
C TRP A 20 -17.23 4.60 17.61
N THR A 21 -18.30 4.45 16.85
CA THR A 21 -18.69 5.36 15.75
C THR A 21 -20.11 5.84 16.02
N PRO A 22 -20.39 7.15 15.92
CA PRO A 22 -21.72 7.64 16.21
C PRO A 22 -22.73 7.09 15.19
N PRO A 23 -23.96 6.76 15.63
CA PRO A 23 -25.01 6.32 14.73
C PRO A 23 -25.45 7.45 13.78
N PRO A 24 -26.11 7.12 12.65
CA PRO A 24 -26.71 8.13 11.78
C PRO A 24 -27.63 9.06 12.58
N GLY A 25 -27.43 10.38 12.46
CA GLY A 25 -28.23 11.39 13.17
C GLY A 25 -27.79 11.71 14.60
N TRP A 26 -26.65 11.17 15.06
CA TRP A 26 -26.08 11.51 16.35
C TRP A 26 -25.83 13.02 16.50
N GLN A 27 -26.22 13.56 17.66
CA GLN A 27 -25.92 14.92 18.09
C GLN A 27 -25.23 14.87 19.46
N PRO A 28 -24.28 15.78 19.73
CA PRO A 28 -23.66 15.88 21.04
C PRO A 28 -24.69 16.24 22.10
N ASP A 29 -24.51 15.70 23.30
CA ASP A 29 -25.35 16.06 24.45
C ASP A 29 -25.19 17.57 24.73
N PRO A 30 -26.29 18.34 24.86
CA PRO A 30 -26.23 19.75 25.23
C PRO A 30 -25.41 20.02 26.49
N ALA A 31 -25.30 19.07 27.41
CA ALA A 31 -24.53 19.19 28.65
C ALA A 31 -23.00 19.25 28.42
N TRP A 32 -22.48 18.76 27.29
CA TRP A 32 -21.04 18.77 27.00
C TRP A 32 -20.52 20.13 26.52
N GLY A 33 -21.45 21.05 26.21
CA GLY A 33 -21.13 22.37 25.68
C GLY A 33 -20.68 22.35 24.22
N PRO A 34 -20.59 23.53 23.60
CA PRO A 34 -20.20 23.65 22.20
C PRO A 34 -18.77 23.15 21.97
N PRO A 35 -18.46 22.60 20.79
CA PRO A 35 -17.09 22.31 20.42
C PRO A 35 -16.31 23.65 20.28
N PRO A 36 -14.97 23.62 20.42
CA PRO A 36 -14.13 24.79 20.16
C PRO A 36 -14.37 25.36 18.76
N ASN A 37 -14.23 26.68 18.61
CA ASN A 37 -14.46 27.34 17.33
C ASN A 37 -13.57 26.73 16.23
N GLY A 38 -14.18 26.33 15.12
CA GLY A 38 -13.48 25.71 13.98
C GLY A 38 -13.09 24.23 14.16
N TRP A 39 -13.58 23.54 15.20
CA TRP A 39 -13.20 22.13 15.43
C TRP A 39 -13.83 21.17 14.40
N PRO A 40 -13.03 20.41 13.64
CA PRO A 40 -13.53 19.39 12.74
C PRO A 40 -13.89 18.12 13.54
N LEU A 41 -15.17 17.93 13.83
CA LEU A 41 -15.69 16.70 14.47
C LEU A 41 -15.48 15.45 13.61
N TRP A 42 -15.37 15.65 12.31
CA TRP A 42 -15.18 14.60 11.32
C TRP A 42 -13.92 14.87 10.53
N ILE A 43 -12.96 13.95 10.63
CA ILE A 43 -11.74 14.00 9.84
C ILE A 43 -11.76 12.88 8.81
N GLY A 44 -11.36 13.21 7.58
CA GLY A 44 -11.16 12.22 6.54
C GLY A 44 -9.83 11.50 6.76
N GLU A 45 -9.88 10.26 7.25
CA GLU A 45 -8.71 9.39 7.32
C GLU A 45 -8.65 8.51 6.06
N ARG A 46 -7.45 8.23 5.56
CA ARG A 46 -7.30 7.27 4.46
C ARG A 46 -7.55 5.87 4.99
N ALA A 47 -8.28 5.07 4.21
CA ALA A 47 -8.55 3.69 4.59
C ALA A 47 -7.28 2.84 4.70
N ASN A 48 -6.33 3.03 3.78
CA ASN A 48 -5.08 2.28 3.72
C ASN A 48 -3.84 3.21 3.61
N PRO A 49 -3.48 3.90 4.70
CA PRO A 49 -2.39 4.89 4.67
C PRO A 49 -1.01 4.25 4.48
N LYS A 50 -0.87 2.95 4.80
CA LYS A 50 0.40 2.19 4.73
C LYS A 50 0.59 1.43 3.42
N ALA A 51 -0.29 1.61 2.43
CA ALA A 51 -0.21 0.84 1.18
C ALA A 51 1.12 1.03 0.45
N TRP A 52 1.59 2.27 0.33
CA TRP A 52 2.87 2.58 -0.29
C TRP A 52 4.05 1.96 0.46
N LEU A 53 4.05 2.05 1.79
CA LEU A 53 5.09 1.43 2.62
C LEU A 53 5.20 -0.07 2.33
N TRP A 54 4.09 -0.81 2.42
CA TRP A 54 4.12 -2.26 2.24
C TRP A 54 4.40 -2.68 0.81
N ALA A 55 3.93 -1.93 -0.19
CA ALA A 55 4.27 -2.19 -1.58
C ALA A 55 5.77 -2.02 -1.86
N PHE A 56 6.40 -0.98 -1.31
CA PHE A 56 7.84 -0.77 -1.45
C PHE A 56 8.68 -1.72 -0.58
N VAL A 57 8.20 -2.12 0.59
CA VAL A 57 8.85 -3.18 1.38
C VAL A 57 8.84 -4.50 0.61
N ALA A 58 7.70 -4.88 0.02
CA ALA A 58 7.61 -6.08 -0.81
C ALA A 58 8.53 -5.99 -2.03
N ALA A 59 8.44 -4.91 -2.82
CA ALA A 59 9.28 -4.68 -3.99
C ALA A 59 10.78 -4.67 -3.64
N GLY A 60 11.17 -3.93 -2.60
CA GLY A 60 12.55 -3.84 -2.13
C GLY A 60 13.09 -5.19 -1.67
N SER A 61 12.28 -5.98 -0.95
CA SER A 61 12.70 -7.31 -0.48
C SER A 61 13.03 -8.24 -1.65
N PHE A 62 12.18 -8.31 -2.68
CA PHE A 62 12.44 -9.11 -3.88
C PHE A 62 13.61 -8.55 -4.68
N TYR A 63 13.67 -7.22 -4.85
CA TYR A 63 14.75 -6.54 -5.57
C TYR A 63 16.11 -6.88 -4.94
N THR A 64 16.27 -6.67 -3.64
CA THR A 64 17.54 -6.92 -2.94
C THR A 64 17.87 -8.40 -2.89
N THR A 65 16.89 -9.27 -2.62
CA THR A 65 17.13 -10.73 -2.60
C THR A 65 17.63 -11.21 -3.96
N LEU A 66 16.97 -10.80 -5.05
CA LEU A 66 17.37 -11.19 -6.38
C LEU A 66 18.70 -10.58 -6.80
N LEU A 67 18.99 -9.32 -6.39
CA LEU A 67 20.30 -8.70 -6.60
C LEU A 67 21.42 -9.53 -6.00
N VAL A 68 21.26 -9.94 -4.74
CA VAL A 68 22.24 -10.75 -4.01
C VAL A 68 22.40 -12.10 -4.68
N ILE A 69 21.31 -12.79 -5.02
CA ILE A 69 21.37 -14.06 -5.73
C ILE A 69 22.12 -13.91 -7.05
N MET A 70 21.78 -12.91 -7.86
CA MET A 70 22.47 -12.68 -9.14
C MET A 70 23.94 -12.36 -8.93
N ALA A 71 24.30 -11.53 -7.94
CA ALA A 71 25.68 -11.20 -7.64
C ALA A 71 26.49 -12.45 -7.26
N VAL A 72 25.91 -13.34 -6.44
CA VAL A 72 26.53 -14.61 -6.07
C VAL A 72 26.68 -15.52 -7.29
N VAL A 73 25.62 -15.67 -8.09
CA VAL A 73 25.62 -16.55 -9.28
C VAL A 73 26.60 -16.09 -10.35
N THR A 74 26.79 -14.78 -10.54
CA THR A 74 27.72 -14.23 -11.54
C THR A 74 29.13 -13.99 -11.01
N GLY A 75 29.42 -14.36 -9.76
CA GLY A 75 30.70 -14.07 -9.11
C GLY A 75 31.02 -12.57 -9.05
N GLY A 76 29.98 -11.74 -8.91
CA GLY A 76 30.09 -10.27 -8.87
C GLY A 76 30.04 -9.59 -10.25
N ASN A 77 30.08 -10.33 -11.35
CA ASN A 77 30.01 -9.78 -12.71
C ASN A 77 28.56 -9.51 -13.14
N LEU A 78 27.89 -8.63 -12.40
CA LEU A 78 26.52 -8.21 -12.71
C LEU A 78 26.49 -7.37 -13.99
N ASN A 79 25.92 -7.90 -15.07
CA ASN A 79 25.59 -7.11 -16.24
C ASN A 79 24.41 -6.17 -15.91
N PRO A 80 24.58 -4.84 -15.98
CA PRO A 80 23.50 -3.90 -15.65
C PRO A 80 22.24 -4.07 -16.50
N ARG A 81 22.39 -4.48 -17.78
CA ARG A 81 21.24 -4.73 -18.66
C ARG A 81 20.43 -5.91 -18.16
N THR A 82 21.08 -7.05 -17.93
CA THR A 82 20.42 -8.27 -17.44
C THR A 82 19.81 -8.04 -16.05
N ALA A 83 20.55 -7.42 -15.13
CA ALA A 83 20.02 -7.06 -13.82
C ALA A 83 18.77 -6.17 -13.95
N GLY A 84 18.81 -5.14 -14.80
CA GLY A 84 17.67 -4.28 -15.09
C GLY A 84 16.43 -5.05 -15.57
N GLU A 85 16.58 -5.95 -16.54
CA GLU A 85 15.48 -6.75 -17.09
C GLU A 85 14.77 -7.63 -16.04
N PHE A 86 15.52 -8.16 -15.07
CA PHE A 86 14.96 -8.98 -14.00
C PHE A 86 14.40 -8.16 -12.83
N MET A 87 15.02 -7.02 -12.54
CA MET A 87 14.73 -6.25 -11.33
C MET A 87 13.67 -5.16 -11.54
N PHE A 88 13.60 -4.60 -12.76
CA PHE A 88 12.66 -3.52 -13.10
C PHE A 88 11.18 -3.87 -12.82
N PRO A 89 10.69 -5.10 -13.06
CA PRO A 89 9.31 -5.47 -12.73
C PRO A 89 8.94 -5.29 -11.26
N PHE A 90 9.89 -5.39 -10.33
CA PHE A 90 9.61 -5.15 -8.90
C PHE A 90 9.41 -3.67 -8.60
N LEU A 91 10.15 -2.77 -9.27
CA LEU A 91 9.95 -1.32 -9.12
C LEU A 91 8.57 -0.91 -9.64
N VAL A 92 8.22 -1.37 -10.85
CA VAL A 92 6.89 -1.15 -11.43
C VAL A 92 5.82 -1.79 -10.55
N GLY A 93 6.05 -3.02 -10.09
CA GLY A 93 5.13 -3.74 -9.21
C GLY A 93 4.86 -2.99 -7.92
N GLY A 94 5.89 -2.46 -7.25
CA GLY A 94 5.73 -1.62 -6.06
C GLY A 94 4.89 -0.37 -6.33
N VAL A 95 5.12 0.29 -7.47
CA VAL A 95 4.33 1.48 -7.86
C VAL A 95 2.87 1.13 -8.14
N VAL A 96 2.63 0.11 -8.96
CA VAL A 96 1.28 -0.32 -9.36
C VAL A 96 0.49 -0.83 -8.16
N VAL A 97 1.07 -1.75 -7.37
CA VAL A 97 0.42 -2.32 -6.19
C VAL A 97 0.22 -1.25 -5.11
N GLY A 98 1.18 -0.32 -4.95
CA GLY A 98 1.06 0.82 -4.05
C GLY A 98 -0.11 1.72 -4.43
N ALA A 99 -0.22 2.10 -5.71
CA ALA A 99 -1.30 2.93 -6.22
C ALA A 99 -2.67 2.24 -6.07
N ILE A 100 -2.76 0.94 -6.40
CA ILE A 100 -3.99 0.17 -6.22
C ILE A 100 -4.34 0.10 -4.73
N GLY A 101 -3.43 -0.38 -3.88
CA GLY A 101 -3.68 -0.55 -2.45
C GLY A 101 -4.06 0.76 -1.76
N TRP A 102 -3.50 1.88 -2.23
CA TRP A 102 -3.82 3.23 -1.76
C TRP A 102 -5.23 3.69 -2.15
N ALA A 103 -5.71 3.31 -3.34
CA ALA A 103 -7.06 3.63 -3.81
C ALA A 103 -8.16 2.78 -3.14
N ARG A 104 -7.80 1.65 -2.51
CA ARG A 104 -8.78 0.69 -1.96
C ARG A 104 -9.29 1.09 -0.56
N PRO A 105 -10.60 0.89 -0.29
CA PRO A 105 -11.22 1.21 1.00
C PRO A 105 -10.94 0.18 2.10
N LYS A 106 -10.38 -0.98 1.77
CA LYS A 106 -10.08 -2.04 2.74
C LYS A 106 -8.58 -2.17 2.93
N ARG A 107 -8.13 -2.23 4.19
CA ARG A 107 -6.74 -2.57 4.52
C ARG A 107 -6.42 -3.98 4.05
N TRP A 108 -5.31 -4.12 3.36
CA TRP A 108 -4.82 -5.40 2.86
C TRP A 108 -3.90 -6.05 3.90
N SER A 109 -3.84 -7.38 3.87
CA SER A 109 -2.80 -8.10 4.59
C SER A 109 -1.44 -7.83 3.94
N ILE A 110 -0.37 -7.87 4.75
CA ILE A 110 1.00 -7.68 4.26
C ILE A 110 1.31 -8.70 3.15
N GLY A 111 0.93 -9.97 3.33
CA GLY A 111 1.17 -11.03 2.35
C GLY A 111 0.55 -10.77 0.97
N LEU A 112 -0.56 -10.03 0.89
CA LEU A 112 -1.17 -9.69 -0.40
C LEU A 112 -0.27 -8.76 -1.23
N TYR A 113 0.48 -7.84 -0.60
CA TYR A 113 1.45 -6.99 -1.30
C TYR A 113 2.56 -7.83 -1.92
N PHE A 114 3.13 -8.76 -1.16
CA PHE A 114 4.17 -9.67 -1.65
C PHE A 114 3.67 -10.51 -2.83
N LEU A 115 2.47 -11.08 -2.69
CA LEU A 115 1.85 -11.88 -3.75
C LEU A 115 1.63 -11.08 -5.03
N LEU A 116 1.06 -9.88 -4.95
CA LEU A 116 0.76 -9.08 -6.13
C LEU A 116 2.01 -8.53 -6.81
N VAL A 117 3.00 -8.09 -6.04
CA VAL A 117 4.30 -7.64 -6.59
C VAL A 117 5.01 -8.80 -7.29
N PHE A 118 5.01 -10.00 -6.70
CA PHE A 118 5.58 -11.19 -7.32
C PHE A 118 4.79 -11.63 -8.57
N ALA A 119 3.46 -11.56 -8.53
CA ALA A 119 2.61 -11.89 -9.67
C ALA A 119 2.88 -10.98 -10.88
N ILE A 120 3.15 -9.69 -10.67
CA ILE A 120 3.57 -8.77 -11.74
C ILE A 120 4.89 -9.22 -12.36
N PHE A 121 5.89 -9.57 -11.54
CA PHE A 121 7.15 -10.13 -12.05
C PHE A 121 6.89 -11.38 -12.91
N VAL A 122 6.16 -12.37 -12.39
CA VAL A 122 5.84 -13.61 -13.12
C VAL A 122 5.10 -13.30 -14.42
N GLY A 123 4.12 -12.40 -14.40
CA GLY A 123 3.36 -11.99 -15.58
C GLY A 123 4.24 -11.36 -16.65
N VAL A 124 5.13 -10.43 -16.27
CA VAL A 124 6.10 -9.83 -17.21
C VAL A 124 7.03 -10.90 -17.78
N ARG A 125 7.57 -11.80 -16.94
CA ARG A 125 8.45 -12.89 -17.40
C ARG A 125 7.75 -13.83 -18.37
N PHE A 126 6.50 -14.18 -18.08
CA PHE A 126 5.68 -15.03 -18.94
C PHE A 126 5.44 -14.38 -20.31
N LEU A 127 5.06 -13.09 -20.33
CA LEU A 127 4.88 -12.34 -21.58
C LEU A 127 6.17 -12.23 -22.40
N SER A 128 7.33 -12.04 -21.75
CA SER A 128 8.62 -12.02 -22.44
C SER A 128 8.94 -13.35 -23.12
N VAL A 129 8.62 -14.48 -22.48
CA VAL A 129 8.84 -15.82 -23.07
C VAL A 129 7.92 -16.06 -24.26
N LEU A 130 6.63 -15.72 -24.14
CA LEU A 130 5.67 -15.86 -25.23
C LEU A 130 6.02 -14.98 -26.43
N GLY A 131 6.49 -13.75 -26.20
CA GLY A 131 6.93 -12.85 -27.26
C GLY A 131 8.14 -13.36 -28.06
N GLN A 132 8.99 -14.21 -27.45
CA GLN A 132 10.12 -14.83 -28.13
C GLN A 132 9.72 -16.07 -28.93
N GLY A 133 8.72 -16.84 -28.47
CA GLY A 133 8.23 -18.04 -29.15
C GLY A 133 7.27 -17.78 -30.33
N GLY A 134 6.74 -16.57 -30.48
CA GLY A 134 5.86 -16.19 -31.60
C GLY A 134 6.59 -15.68 -32.86
N LEU A 135 7.92 -15.61 -32.83
CA LEU A 135 8.77 -15.10 -33.93
C LEU A 135 9.58 -16.20 -34.63
N SER A 136 9.34 -17.47 -34.29
CA SER A 136 9.92 -18.66 -34.93
C SER A 136 8.89 -19.38 -35.79
#